data_AF-A0A5N9GRJ2-F1
#
_entry.id   AF-A0A5N9GRJ2-F1
#
_cell.length_a   1.000
_cell.length_b   1.000
_cell.length_c   1.000
_cell.angle_alpha   90.00
_cell.angle_beta   90.00
_cell.angle_gamma   90.00
#
_symmetry.space_group_name_H-M   'P 1'
#
loop_
_entity.id
_entity.type
_entity.pdbx_description
1 polymer ?
#
loop_
_entity_poly.entity_id
_entity_poly.type
_entity_poly.pdbx_seq_one_letter_code
_entity_poly.pdbx_strand_id
1 'polypeptide(L)'
;MTDKGNGLYEFDGVSFVLGTEVNCNGQQGGRSRRVHVLILAPGLEIASLITDSLSTKGKLASDGRPTVHLTPRQLLETLLHIDDQIILIPAHVWTPWFGIFGSKSGFDSLEECFGDLKQHVLAIESGLSSDPAMNWQIPDLDNVSIVSFSDAHSAPKLGRELTKFEGELSYQGLFDDIKNQNIHSTMEFFPDEGKYHSTGHRKCGVCWSAEDVCQNGELCPVCGRKLTLGVSHRVEQLAKRHVETWKDEFGFTLAANGRPAFKSVVGLQQIVAEGLRRGVNTKGVTDLYFTLVNEFESE
;
A
#
# COMPACT_ATOMS: atom_id res chain seq x y z
N MET A 1 20.16 4.49 -17.49
CA MET A 1 19.99 3.27 -16.69
C MET A 1 20.78 2.15 -17.34
N THR A 2 21.46 1.35 -16.53
CA THR A 2 22.27 0.21 -16.94
C THR A 2 21.59 -1.08 -16.50
N ASP A 3 21.38 -2.04 -17.40
CA ASP A 3 20.87 -3.36 -17.04
C ASP A 3 21.94 -4.15 -16.26
N LYS A 4 21.59 -4.68 -15.08
CA LYS A 4 22.50 -5.45 -14.22
C LYS A 4 22.51 -6.95 -14.55
N GLY A 5 21.65 -7.41 -15.46
CA GLY A 5 21.53 -8.82 -15.87
C GLY A 5 20.84 -9.73 -14.85
N ASN A 6 20.26 -9.16 -13.79
CA ASN A 6 19.58 -9.88 -12.70
C ASN A 6 18.14 -9.39 -12.47
N GLY A 7 17.55 -8.74 -13.48
CA GLY A 7 16.22 -8.15 -13.46
C GLY A 7 16.14 -6.74 -12.84
N LEU A 8 17.26 -6.21 -12.32
CA LEU A 8 17.37 -4.83 -11.85
C LEU A 8 18.10 -3.94 -12.85
N TYR A 9 17.80 -2.64 -12.78
CA TYR A 9 18.41 -1.59 -13.59
C TYR A 9 19.02 -0.52 -12.68
N GLU A 10 20.23 -0.07 -12.97
CA GLU A 10 20.94 0.88 -12.11
C GLU A 10 21.03 2.29 -12.73
N PHE A 11 20.87 3.31 -11.90
CA PHE A 11 21.14 4.71 -12.24
C PHE A 11 21.68 5.43 -11.01
N ASP A 12 22.84 6.09 -11.13
CA ASP A 12 23.51 6.82 -10.05
C ASP A 12 23.63 6.04 -8.73
N GLY A 13 23.97 4.74 -8.83
CA GLY A 13 24.14 3.85 -7.67
C GLY A 13 22.83 3.36 -7.05
N VAL A 14 21.67 3.73 -7.61
CA VAL A 14 20.35 3.26 -7.18
C VAL A 14 19.84 2.18 -8.12
N SER A 15 19.40 1.06 -7.57
CA SER A 15 18.79 -0.04 -8.30
C SER A 15 17.27 0.14 -8.41
N PHE A 16 16.73 -0.16 -9.58
CA PHE A 16 15.33 -0.04 -9.94
C PHE A 16 14.81 -1.39 -10.42
N VAL A 17 13.60 -1.75 -9.97
CA VAL A 17 12.78 -2.81 -10.54
C VAL A 17 11.75 -2.18 -11.49
N LEU A 18 11.43 -2.85 -12.59
CA LEU A 18 10.38 -2.39 -13.49
C LEU A 18 9.01 -2.63 -12.86
N GLY A 19 8.25 -1.56 -12.67
CA GLY A 19 6.91 -1.65 -12.13
C GLY A 19 5.96 -0.60 -12.67
N THR A 20 4.66 -0.88 -12.56
CA THR A 20 3.59 0.06 -12.87
C THR A 20 2.40 -0.17 -11.94
N GLU A 21 1.64 0.88 -11.65
CA GLU A 21 0.33 0.76 -11.01
C GLU A 21 -0.73 0.72 -12.12
N VAL A 22 -1.67 -0.21 -12.05
CA VAL A 22 -2.79 -0.35 -13.00
C VAL A 22 -4.10 -0.19 -12.25
N ASN A 23 -5.01 0.64 -12.80
CA ASN A 23 -6.39 0.71 -12.32
C ASN A 23 -7.25 -0.33 -13.05
N CYS A 24 -7.59 -1.41 -12.35
CA CYS A 24 -8.57 -2.39 -12.81
C CYS A 24 -9.97 -1.82 -12.66
N ASN A 25 -10.72 -1.74 -13.76
CA ASN A 25 -12.11 -1.31 -13.77
C ASN A 25 -12.98 -2.37 -14.45
N GLY A 26 -13.63 -3.21 -13.63
CA GLY A 26 -14.40 -4.35 -14.10
C GLY A 26 -15.70 -4.56 -13.32
N GLN A 27 -16.54 -5.47 -13.79
CA GLN A 27 -17.76 -5.90 -13.09
C GLN A 27 -17.52 -7.25 -12.43
N GLN A 28 -17.78 -7.37 -11.14
CA GLN A 28 -17.67 -8.63 -10.39
C GLN A 28 -18.65 -8.64 -9.21
N GLY A 29 -19.33 -9.76 -8.99
CA GLY A 29 -20.33 -9.87 -7.92
C GLY A 29 -21.52 -8.91 -8.07
N GLY A 30 -21.89 -8.58 -9.31
CA GLY A 30 -22.97 -7.62 -9.61
C GLY A 30 -22.66 -6.16 -9.30
N ARG A 31 -21.39 -5.82 -9.06
CA ARG A 31 -20.94 -4.45 -8.74
C ARG A 31 -19.80 -4.02 -9.66
N SER A 32 -19.74 -2.72 -9.93
CA SER A 32 -18.56 -2.10 -10.54
C SER A 32 -17.44 -2.04 -9.50
N ARG A 33 -16.32 -2.68 -9.82
CA ARG A 33 -15.13 -2.79 -8.99
C ARG A 33 -14.03 -1.93 -9.61
N ARG A 34 -13.40 -1.12 -8.77
CA ARG A 34 -12.21 -0.32 -9.12
C ARG A 34 -11.16 -0.65 -8.08
N VAL A 35 -10.08 -1.25 -8.54
CA VAL A 35 -8.98 -1.72 -7.69
C VAL A 35 -7.68 -1.36 -8.35
N HIS A 36 -6.79 -0.72 -7.61
CA HIS A 36 -5.43 -0.51 -8.06
C HIS A 36 -4.57 -1.71 -7.69
N VAL A 37 -3.68 -2.09 -8.59
CA VAL A 37 -2.68 -3.13 -8.36
C VAL A 37 -1.34 -2.65 -8.88
N LEU A 38 -0.27 -2.99 -8.17
CA LEU A 38 1.10 -2.89 -8.66
C LEU A 38 1.41 -4.15 -9.46
N ILE A 39 2.16 -3.98 -10.54
CA ILE A 39 2.73 -5.06 -11.35
C ILE A 39 4.23 -4.83 -11.38
N LEU A 40 5.01 -5.81 -10.94
CA LEU A 40 6.46 -5.83 -11.08
C LEU A 40 6.87 -6.89 -12.09
N ALA A 41 7.80 -6.55 -12.99
CA ALA A 41 8.24 -7.42 -14.08
C ALA A 41 9.74 -7.74 -13.98
N PRO A 42 10.17 -8.98 -14.30
CA PRO A 42 11.56 -9.43 -14.19
C PRO A 42 12.51 -8.85 -15.24
N GLY A 43 12.01 -8.06 -16.19
CA GLY A 43 12.83 -7.45 -17.24
C GLY A 43 11.99 -6.79 -18.33
N LEU A 44 12.68 -6.05 -19.22
CA LEU A 44 12.04 -5.29 -20.30
C LEU A 44 11.26 -6.16 -21.29
N GLU A 45 11.71 -7.39 -21.56
CA GLU A 45 11.00 -8.33 -22.45
C GLU A 45 9.62 -8.68 -21.88
N ILE A 46 9.57 -9.09 -20.61
CA ILE A 46 8.30 -9.41 -19.93
C ILE A 46 7.43 -8.15 -19.80
N ALA A 47 8.02 -6.99 -19.48
CA ALA A 47 7.28 -5.72 -19.45
C ALA A 47 6.64 -5.37 -20.83
N SER A 48 7.33 -5.68 -21.93
CA SER A 48 6.78 -5.51 -23.29
C SER A 48 5.60 -6.44 -23.53
N LEU A 49 5.70 -7.72 -23.14
CA LEU A 49 4.61 -8.69 -23.27
C LEU A 49 3.38 -8.30 -22.45
N ILE A 50 3.57 -7.77 -21.24
CA ILE A 50 2.48 -7.22 -20.42
C ILE A 50 1.81 -6.05 -21.16
N THR A 51 2.61 -5.12 -21.69
CA THR A 51 2.11 -3.96 -22.43
C THR A 51 1.28 -4.38 -23.64
N ASP A 52 1.79 -5.31 -24.44
CA ASP A 52 1.10 -5.83 -25.63
C ASP A 52 -0.21 -6.53 -25.27
N SER A 53 -0.19 -7.37 -24.23
CA SER A 53 -1.39 -8.09 -23.76
C SER A 53 -2.48 -7.13 -23.26
N LEU A 54 -2.10 -6.08 -22.54
CA LEU A 54 -3.05 -5.08 -22.00
C LEU A 54 -3.49 -4.01 -23.01
N SER A 55 -2.80 -3.87 -24.14
CA SER A 55 -3.04 -2.83 -25.15
C SER A 55 -4.47 -2.86 -25.72
N THR A 56 -5.07 -4.05 -25.80
CA THR A 56 -6.44 -4.26 -26.29
C THR A 56 -7.50 -4.16 -25.19
N LYS A 57 -7.07 -4.03 -23.92
CA LYS A 57 -7.93 -4.07 -22.73
C LYS A 57 -8.07 -2.71 -22.05
N GLY A 58 -7.37 -1.68 -22.51
CA GLY A 58 -7.41 -0.35 -21.90
C GLY A 58 -6.70 0.70 -22.73
N LYS A 59 -6.60 1.92 -22.19
CA LYS A 59 -5.83 3.01 -22.80
C LYS A 59 -4.50 3.15 -22.07
N LEU A 60 -3.45 2.50 -22.60
CA LEU A 60 -2.16 2.48 -21.93
C LEU A 60 -1.36 3.78 -22.10
N ALA A 61 -1.50 4.46 -23.24
CA ALA A 61 -0.68 5.63 -23.57
C ALA A 61 -1.20 6.96 -23.00
N SER A 62 -2.35 6.98 -22.34
CA SER A 62 -3.00 8.24 -21.90
C SER A 62 -2.63 8.70 -20.48
N ASP A 63 -2.16 7.78 -19.63
CA ASP A 63 -1.93 8.02 -18.20
C ASP A 63 -0.78 7.13 -17.72
N GLY A 64 0.04 7.61 -16.77
CA GLY A 64 1.09 6.82 -16.13
C GLY A 64 0.55 5.66 -15.28
N ARG A 65 -0.70 5.78 -14.79
CA ARG A 65 -1.49 4.66 -14.27
C ARG A 65 -2.58 4.30 -15.26
N PRO A 66 -2.35 3.34 -16.17
CA PRO A 66 -3.35 2.99 -17.17
C PRO A 66 -4.57 2.36 -16.51
N THR A 67 -5.75 2.65 -17.06
CA THR A 67 -7.00 1.97 -16.70
C THR A 67 -7.28 0.85 -17.68
N VAL A 68 -7.49 -0.36 -17.14
CA VAL A 68 -7.85 -1.55 -17.92
C VAL A 68 -9.27 -2.01 -17.58
N HIS A 69 -9.99 -2.50 -18.58
CA HIS A 69 -11.35 -3.03 -18.48
C HIS A 69 -11.35 -4.51 -18.06
N LEU A 70 -10.61 -4.82 -17.01
CA LEU A 70 -10.44 -6.16 -16.44
C LEU A 70 -10.75 -6.13 -14.95
N THR A 71 -11.19 -7.26 -14.39
CA THR A 71 -11.14 -7.48 -12.94
C THR A 71 -9.73 -7.83 -12.50
N PRO A 72 -9.36 -7.66 -11.21
CA PRO A 72 -8.05 -8.08 -10.70
C PRO A 72 -7.75 -9.56 -10.97
N ARG A 73 -8.74 -10.46 -10.86
CA ARG A 73 -8.60 -11.88 -11.23
C ARG A 73 -8.20 -12.07 -12.70
N GLN A 74 -8.91 -11.40 -13.63
CA GLN A 74 -8.63 -11.52 -15.06
C GLN A 74 -7.25 -10.96 -15.42
N LEU A 75 -6.85 -9.87 -14.76
CA LEU A 75 -5.51 -9.34 -14.90
C LEU A 75 -4.47 -10.36 -14.40
N LEU A 76 -4.64 -10.90 -13.19
CA LEU A 76 -3.74 -11.91 -12.65
C LEU A 76 -3.62 -13.15 -13.55
N GLU A 77 -4.74 -13.66 -14.07
CA GLU A 77 -4.76 -14.75 -15.06
C GLU A 77 -3.93 -14.41 -16.30
N THR A 78 -4.10 -13.19 -16.83
CA THR A 78 -3.34 -12.70 -17.99
C THR A 78 -1.84 -12.64 -17.70
N LEU A 79 -1.44 -12.18 -16.51
CA LEU A 79 -0.03 -12.08 -16.13
C LEU A 79 0.58 -13.48 -15.95
N LEU A 80 -0.11 -14.41 -15.30
CA LEU A 80 0.36 -15.79 -15.12
C LEU A 80 0.53 -16.56 -16.44
N HIS A 81 -0.23 -16.19 -17.48
CA HIS A 81 -0.02 -16.74 -18.83
C HIS A 81 1.24 -16.21 -19.52
N ILE A 82 1.74 -15.04 -19.12
CA ILE A 82 2.95 -14.43 -19.68
C ILE A 82 4.18 -15.03 -18.98
N ASP A 83 4.22 -14.93 -17.65
CA ASP A 83 5.34 -15.36 -16.84
C ASP A 83 4.90 -15.52 -15.37
N ASP A 84 5.28 -16.62 -14.73
CA ASP A 84 4.86 -16.94 -13.35
C ASP A 84 5.64 -16.18 -12.27
N GLN A 85 6.68 -15.43 -12.66
CA GLN A 85 7.46 -14.56 -11.80
C GLN A 85 6.98 -13.10 -11.82
N ILE A 86 5.98 -12.74 -12.61
CA ILE A 86 5.35 -11.41 -12.53
C ILE A 86 4.66 -11.26 -11.17
N ILE A 87 5.03 -10.25 -10.40
CA ILE A 87 4.42 -9.99 -9.10
C ILE A 87 3.25 -9.02 -9.27
N LEU A 88 2.05 -9.45 -8.87
CA LEU A 88 0.90 -8.57 -8.70
C LEU A 88 0.66 -8.31 -7.21
N ILE A 89 0.57 -7.04 -6.82
CA ILE A 89 0.33 -6.61 -5.44
C ILE A 89 -0.91 -5.71 -5.43
N PRO A 90 -2.02 -6.07 -4.76
CA PRO A 90 -3.10 -5.13 -4.50
C PRO A 90 -2.56 -3.88 -3.80
N ALA A 91 -2.74 -2.72 -4.44
CA ALA A 91 -2.18 -1.46 -3.97
C ALA A 91 -3.06 -0.86 -2.87
N HIS A 92 -2.42 -0.18 -1.91
CA HIS A 92 -3.02 0.61 -0.82
C HIS A 92 -4.39 0.10 -0.39
N VAL A 93 -4.41 -1.13 0.15
CA VAL A 93 -5.57 -2.03 0.13
C VAL A 93 -6.82 -1.50 0.83
N TRP A 94 -6.70 -0.49 1.68
CA TRP A 94 -7.83 0.09 2.43
C TRP A 94 -8.37 1.40 1.87
N THR A 95 -7.77 1.96 0.81
CA THR A 95 -8.29 3.22 0.26
C THR A 95 -9.75 3.03 -0.19
N PRO A 96 -10.70 3.88 0.23
CA PRO A 96 -12.13 3.53 0.12
C PRO A 96 -12.63 3.25 -1.30
N TRP A 97 -12.01 3.84 -2.33
CA TRP A 97 -12.47 3.79 -3.73
C TRP A 97 -11.62 2.93 -4.66
N PHE A 98 -10.41 2.57 -4.27
CA PHE A 98 -9.45 1.89 -5.14
C PHE A 98 -8.67 0.77 -4.44
N GLY A 99 -8.77 0.64 -3.12
CA GLY A 99 -8.21 -0.47 -2.38
C GLY A 99 -9.09 -1.72 -2.50
N ILE A 100 -8.45 -2.89 -2.50
CA ILE A 100 -9.15 -4.17 -2.58
C ILE A 100 -10.12 -4.40 -1.40
N PHE A 101 -9.87 -3.85 -0.22
CA PHE A 101 -10.77 -3.89 0.95
C PHE A 101 -11.53 -2.57 1.17
N GLY A 102 -11.43 -1.64 0.21
CA GLY A 102 -12.06 -0.33 0.30
C GLY A 102 -13.59 -0.40 0.46
N SER A 103 -14.14 0.45 1.33
CA SER A 103 -15.56 0.42 1.71
C SER A 103 -16.56 0.80 0.60
N LYS A 104 -16.10 1.25 -0.58
CA LYS A 104 -16.98 1.64 -1.71
C LYS A 104 -16.91 0.66 -2.88
N SER A 105 -15.72 0.33 -3.35
CA SER A 105 -15.52 -0.51 -4.54
C SER A 105 -14.89 -1.86 -4.22
N GLY A 106 -14.35 -2.06 -3.01
CA GLY A 106 -13.59 -3.24 -2.61
C GLY A 106 -14.44 -4.44 -2.20
N PHE A 107 -13.77 -5.54 -1.94
CA PHE A 107 -14.21 -6.86 -1.58
C PHE A 107 -14.06 -7.08 -0.06
N ASP A 108 -14.66 -8.14 0.46
CA ASP A 108 -14.55 -8.55 1.86
C ASP A 108 -13.44 -9.61 2.08
N SER A 109 -12.83 -10.13 1.01
CA SER A 109 -11.69 -11.06 1.05
C SER A 109 -10.91 -11.08 -0.29
N LEU A 110 -9.66 -11.55 -0.24
CA LEU A 110 -8.89 -11.92 -1.43
C LEU A 110 -9.57 -13.02 -2.23
N GLU A 111 -10.23 -13.97 -1.55
CA GLU A 111 -11.00 -15.04 -2.19
C GLU A 111 -12.15 -14.47 -3.04
N GLU A 112 -12.90 -13.51 -2.53
CA GLU A 112 -13.98 -12.85 -3.30
C GLU A 112 -13.43 -12.11 -4.53
N CYS A 113 -12.19 -11.59 -4.44
CA CYS A 113 -11.55 -10.81 -5.51
C CYS A 113 -10.90 -11.70 -6.59
N PHE A 114 -10.08 -12.66 -6.18
CA PHE A 114 -9.22 -13.47 -7.04
C PHE A 114 -9.72 -14.90 -7.25
N GLY A 115 -10.62 -15.40 -6.40
CA GLY A 115 -11.17 -16.76 -6.47
C GLY A 115 -10.09 -17.83 -6.49
N ASP A 116 -10.16 -18.71 -7.48
CA ASP A 116 -9.24 -19.82 -7.74
C ASP A 116 -7.78 -19.40 -7.99
N LEU A 117 -7.51 -18.11 -8.19
CA LEU A 117 -6.15 -17.58 -8.34
C LEU A 117 -5.59 -16.93 -7.08
N LYS A 118 -6.31 -16.95 -5.95
CA LYS A 118 -5.89 -16.33 -4.69
C LYS A 118 -4.48 -16.76 -4.27
N GLN A 119 -4.11 -18.03 -4.42
CA GLN A 119 -2.77 -18.52 -4.03
C GLN A 119 -1.61 -17.87 -4.78
N HIS A 120 -1.87 -17.16 -5.89
CA HIS A 120 -0.86 -16.43 -6.65
C HIS A 120 -0.70 -14.98 -6.19
N VAL A 121 -1.52 -14.50 -5.26
CA VAL A 121 -1.36 -13.18 -4.64
C VAL A 121 -0.34 -13.30 -3.52
N LEU A 122 0.91 -12.94 -3.80
CA LEU A 122 2.03 -13.14 -2.87
C LEU A 122 2.19 -12.02 -1.85
N ALA A 123 1.70 -10.82 -2.15
CA ALA A 123 1.77 -9.66 -1.28
C ALA A 123 0.55 -8.76 -1.40
N ILE A 124 0.36 -7.90 -0.39
CA ILE A 124 -0.50 -6.72 -0.42
C ILE A 124 0.28 -5.49 0.04
N GLU A 125 -0.08 -4.32 -0.48
CA GLU A 125 0.46 -3.04 -0.01
C GLU A 125 -0.47 -2.44 1.04
N SER A 126 0.01 -2.24 2.28
CA SER A 126 -0.75 -1.61 3.38
C SER A 126 -1.26 -0.22 2.95
N GLY A 127 -0.34 0.61 2.49
CA GLY A 127 -0.52 1.99 2.10
C GLY A 127 -0.90 2.91 3.26
N LEU A 128 -0.71 4.21 3.06
CA LEU A 128 -0.90 5.34 4.00
C LEU A 128 -2.16 5.38 4.88
N SER A 129 -3.17 4.57 4.58
CA SER A 129 -4.43 4.52 5.34
C SER A 129 -4.47 3.39 6.38
N SER A 130 -3.48 2.50 6.39
CA SER A 130 -3.38 1.40 7.36
C SER A 130 -1.93 1.07 7.69
N ASP A 131 -1.72 0.43 8.82
CA ASP A 131 -0.42 -0.16 9.17
C ASP A 131 -0.52 -1.70 9.21
N PRO A 132 0.61 -2.41 9.38
CA PRO A 132 0.58 -3.87 9.50
C PRO A 132 -0.25 -4.38 10.68
N ALA A 133 -0.35 -3.66 11.82
CA ALA A 133 -1.17 -4.08 12.96
C ALA A 133 -2.67 -4.15 12.64
N MET A 134 -3.17 -3.21 11.84
CA MET A 134 -4.53 -3.26 11.30
C MET A 134 -4.73 -4.50 10.41
N ASN A 135 -3.75 -4.81 9.56
CA ASN A 135 -3.81 -5.93 8.62
C ASN A 135 -3.65 -7.31 9.29
N TRP A 136 -2.88 -7.43 10.38
CA TRP A 136 -2.72 -8.69 11.12
C TRP A 136 -4.01 -9.20 11.75
N GLN A 137 -5.05 -8.37 11.86
CA GLN A 137 -6.36 -8.78 12.35
C GLN A 137 -7.19 -9.55 11.31
N ILE A 138 -6.72 -9.65 10.06
CA ILE A 138 -7.39 -10.28 8.93
C ILE A 138 -6.73 -11.64 8.62
N PRO A 139 -7.33 -12.79 8.99
CA PRO A 139 -6.71 -14.11 8.74
C PRO A 139 -6.49 -14.43 7.26
N ASP A 140 -7.24 -13.78 6.37
CA ASP A 140 -7.09 -13.93 4.92
C ASP A 140 -5.72 -13.44 4.41
N LEU A 141 -5.01 -12.64 5.23
CA LEU A 141 -3.68 -12.08 4.95
C LEU A 141 -2.53 -12.83 5.65
N ASP A 142 -2.79 -13.97 6.29
CA ASP A 142 -1.77 -14.71 7.05
C ASP A 142 -0.66 -15.28 6.18
N ASN A 143 -1.00 -15.63 4.94
CA ASN A 143 -0.10 -16.28 3.99
C ASN A 143 0.36 -15.35 2.86
N VAL A 144 0.26 -14.03 3.06
CA VAL A 144 0.71 -13.03 2.10
C VAL A 144 1.66 -12.05 2.77
N SER A 145 2.66 -11.60 2.04
CA SER A 145 3.55 -10.53 2.50
C SER A 145 2.78 -9.22 2.64
N ILE A 146 3.08 -8.45 3.68
CA ILE A 146 2.63 -7.06 3.80
C ILE A 146 3.84 -6.20 3.44
N VAL A 147 3.71 -5.47 2.34
CA VAL A 147 4.70 -4.48 1.90
C VAL A 147 4.11 -3.08 2.07
N SER A 148 5.00 -2.10 2.13
CA SER A 148 4.69 -0.69 2.30
C SER A 148 5.55 0.14 1.34
N PHE A 149 4.89 0.95 0.51
CA PHE A 149 5.54 1.82 -0.46
C PHE A 149 4.90 3.22 -0.44
N SER A 150 5.72 4.21 -0.77
CA SER A 150 5.37 5.63 -0.58
C SER A 150 4.21 6.19 -1.42
N ASP A 151 3.82 5.58 -2.54
CA ASP A 151 2.93 6.20 -3.54
C ASP A 151 3.32 7.67 -3.83
N ALA A 152 4.62 7.90 -4.08
CA ALA A 152 5.20 9.23 -4.13
C ALA A 152 4.83 9.99 -5.41
N HIS A 153 4.13 11.11 -5.24
CA HIS A 153 3.78 12.04 -6.33
C HIS A 153 4.63 13.32 -6.33
N SER A 154 5.65 13.38 -5.46
CA SER A 154 6.69 14.42 -5.45
C SER A 154 7.93 13.89 -4.76
N ALA A 155 9.11 14.44 -5.10
CA ALA A 155 10.38 14.01 -4.52
C ALA A 155 10.39 14.04 -2.98
N PRO A 156 9.84 15.06 -2.28
CA PRO A 156 9.79 15.07 -0.81
C PRO A 156 8.87 14.02 -0.19
N LYS A 157 8.09 13.29 -0.98
CA LYS A 157 7.22 12.20 -0.51
C LYS A 157 7.80 10.82 -0.80
N LEU A 158 8.92 10.73 -1.51
CA LEU A 158 9.62 9.48 -1.75
C LEU A 158 10.10 8.92 -0.40
N GLY A 159 9.85 7.62 -0.18
CA GLY A 159 10.32 6.93 1.02
C GLY A 159 9.58 7.26 2.33
N ARG A 160 8.43 7.94 2.30
CA ARG A 160 7.58 8.10 3.49
C ARG A 160 7.00 6.77 4.02
N GLU A 161 7.00 5.76 3.16
CA GLU A 161 6.68 4.36 3.45
C GLU A 161 7.68 3.48 2.69
N LEU A 162 8.22 2.47 3.37
CA LEU A 162 9.33 1.64 2.89
C LEU A 162 9.19 0.21 3.37
N THR A 163 9.67 -0.73 2.56
CA THR A 163 9.84 -2.14 2.96
C THR A 163 11.32 -2.48 2.96
N LYS A 164 11.82 -3.02 4.07
CA LYS A 164 13.18 -3.53 4.17
C LYS A 164 13.19 -5.02 3.82
N PHE A 165 13.91 -5.35 2.76
CA PHE A 165 14.24 -6.70 2.32
C PHE A 165 15.68 -7.05 2.71
N GLU A 166 15.98 -8.33 2.88
CA GLU A 166 17.33 -8.81 3.25
C GLU A 166 17.86 -9.89 2.29
N GLY A 167 17.07 -10.31 1.31
CA GLY A 167 17.49 -11.19 0.24
C GLY A 167 18.52 -10.58 -0.69
N GLU A 168 18.87 -11.35 -1.72
CA GLU A 168 19.78 -10.90 -2.77
C GLU A 168 19.23 -9.64 -3.47
N LEU A 169 20.10 -8.66 -3.77
CA LEU A 169 19.75 -7.48 -4.55
C LEU A 169 19.60 -7.83 -6.04
N SER A 170 18.55 -8.59 -6.35
CA SER A 170 18.12 -9.04 -7.67
C SER A 170 16.58 -9.09 -7.73
N TYR A 171 16.00 -9.19 -8.92
CA TYR A 171 14.56 -9.41 -9.03
C TYR A 171 14.15 -10.75 -8.40
N GLN A 172 14.97 -11.79 -8.61
CA GLN A 172 14.73 -13.11 -8.03
C GLN A 172 14.75 -13.06 -6.49
N GLY A 173 15.69 -12.34 -5.89
CA GLY A 173 15.75 -12.15 -4.44
C GLY A 173 14.51 -11.42 -3.91
N LEU A 174 14.06 -10.36 -4.59
CA LEU A 174 12.81 -9.67 -4.26
C LEU A 174 11.59 -10.61 -4.35
N PHE A 175 11.51 -11.40 -5.43
CA PHE A 175 10.44 -12.36 -5.65
C PHE A 175 10.41 -13.42 -4.54
N ASP A 176 11.56 -13.97 -4.18
CA ASP A 176 11.69 -14.99 -3.14
C ASP A 176 11.38 -14.44 -1.75
N ASP A 177 11.80 -13.21 -1.43
CA ASP A 177 11.46 -12.57 -0.15
C ASP A 177 9.95 -12.34 -0.04
N ILE A 178 9.31 -11.83 -1.10
CA ILE A 178 7.86 -11.62 -1.14
C ILE A 178 7.11 -12.95 -1.04
N LYS A 179 7.51 -13.96 -1.81
CA LYS A 179 6.84 -15.27 -1.85
C LYS A 179 6.93 -16.01 -0.53
N ASN A 180 8.09 -15.96 0.12
CA ASN A 180 8.35 -16.68 1.37
C ASN A 180 8.04 -15.86 2.61
N GLN A 181 7.55 -14.62 2.45
CA GLN A 181 7.24 -13.70 3.54
C GLN A 181 8.46 -13.33 4.40
N ASN A 182 9.64 -13.28 3.77
CA ASN A 182 10.89 -12.85 4.38
C ASN A 182 11.02 -11.31 4.36
N ILE A 183 10.03 -10.63 4.93
CA ILE A 183 10.10 -9.18 5.11
C ILE A 183 10.79 -8.92 6.45
N HIS A 184 11.88 -8.15 6.47
CA HIS A 184 12.53 -7.80 7.73
C HIS A 184 11.66 -6.86 8.55
N SER A 185 11.26 -5.74 7.95
CA SER A 185 10.39 -4.75 8.58
C SER A 185 9.84 -3.75 7.57
N THR A 186 8.79 -3.02 7.95
CA THR A 186 8.32 -1.85 7.19
C THR A 186 8.47 -0.54 7.99
N MET A 187 8.66 0.56 7.26
CA MET A 187 8.52 1.92 7.78
C MET A 187 7.19 2.46 7.26
N GLU A 188 6.34 2.93 8.18
CA GLU A 188 4.95 3.25 7.88
C GLU A 188 4.65 4.73 8.15
N PHE A 189 3.69 5.28 7.42
CA PHE A 189 3.05 6.53 7.80
C PHE A 189 2.08 6.29 8.98
N PHE A 190 1.74 7.33 9.74
CA PHE A 190 0.72 7.20 10.79
C PHE A 190 -0.68 7.17 10.14
N PRO A 191 -1.40 6.04 10.17
CA PRO A 191 -2.68 5.93 9.48
C PRO A 191 -3.73 6.89 10.06
N ASP A 192 -3.62 7.27 11.33
CA ASP A 192 -4.49 8.23 12.03
C ASP A 192 -4.48 9.64 11.41
N GLU A 193 -3.38 10.03 10.76
CA GLU A 193 -3.29 11.29 10.01
C GLU A 193 -4.07 11.24 8.68
N GLY A 194 -4.52 10.05 8.28
CA GLY A 194 -5.32 9.83 7.09
C GLY A 194 -6.65 10.57 7.12
N LYS A 195 -6.98 11.26 6.03
CA LYS A 195 -8.23 12.03 5.84
C LYS A 195 -9.51 11.22 6.13
N TYR A 196 -9.46 9.91 5.95
CA TYR A 196 -10.57 8.98 6.11
C TYR A 196 -10.27 7.89 7.15
N HIS A 197 -9.38 8.13 8.11
CA HIS A 197 -9.07 7.14 9.14
C HIS A 197 -10.30 6.84 10.01
N SER A 198 -10.82 7.84 10.71
CA SER A 198 -12.01 7.75 11.55
C SER A 198 -13.31 7.96 10.76
N THR A 199 -14.41 7.38 11.25
CA THR A 199 -15.73 7.61 10.68
C THR A 199 -16.21 9.01 11.05
N GLY A 200 -16.79 9.76 10.11
CA GLY A 200 -17.21 11.12 10.45
C GLY A 200 -18.13 11.83 9.48
N HIS A 201 -18.54 13.03 9.89
CA HIS A 201 -19.31 13.96 9.06
C HIS A 201 -18.74 15.37 9.18
N ARG A 202 -17.87 15.70 8.22
CA ARG A 202 -17.08 16.96 8.17
C ARG A 202 -17.92 18.22 8.43
N LYS A 203 -19.11 18.32 7.84
CA LYS A 203 -19.96 19.53 7.97
C LYS A 203 -20.49 19.72 9.39
N CYS A 204 -20.66 18.63 10.15
CA CYS A 204 -21.15 18.66 11.52
C CYS A 204 -20.04 18.47 12.56
N GLY A 205 -18.78 18.34 12.15
CA GLY A 205 -17.64 18.11 13.06
C GLY A 205 -17.66 16.77 13.79
N VAL A 206 -18.43 15.79 13.32
CA VAL A 206 -18.51 14.47 13.95
C VAL A 206 -17.29 13.63 13.54
N CYS A 207 -16.62 13.04 14.52
CA CYS A 207 -15.51 12.10 14.38
C CYS A 207 -15.69 10.99 15.40
N TRP A 208 -15.83 9.75 14.93
CA TRP A 208 -16.20 8.57 15.70
C TRP A 208 -15.19 7.46 15.48
N SER A 209 -14.86 6.76 16.57
CA SER A 209 -14.16 5.49 16.52
C SER A 209 -15.04 4.42 15.84
N ALA A 210 -14.45 3.28 15.52
CA ALA A 210 -15.20 2.17 14.96
C ALA A 210 -16.19 1.58 15.98
N GLU A 211 -15.84 1.56 17.28
CA GLU A 211 -16.74 1.20 18.39
C GLU A 211 -17.94 2.16 18.49
N ASP A 212 -17.71 3.47 18.39
CA ASP A 212 -18.79 4.47 18.43
C ASP A 212 -19.82 4.23 17.32
N VAL A 213 -19.37 3.86 16.12
CA VAL A 213 -20.25 3.55 14.98
C VAL A 213 -21.06 2.29 15.24
N CYS A 214 -20.45 1.25 15.82
CA CYS A 214 -21.15 0.02 16.19
C CYS A 214 -22.26 0.29 17.21
N GLN A 215 -22.05 1.20 18.16
CA GLN A 215 -23.03 1.53 19.20
C GLN A 215 -24.13 2.49 18.71
N ASN A 216 -23.80 3.46 17.86
CA ASN A 216 -24.69 4.57 17.51
C ASN A 216 -25.26 4.48 16.08
N GLY A 217 -24.77 3.54 15.26
CA GLY A 217 -25.14 3.37 13.86
C GLY A 217 -24.44 4.35 12.90
N GLU A 218 -24.82 4.32 11.62
CA GLU A 218 -24.11 5.07 10.56
C GLU A 218 -24.70 6.45 10.25
N LEU A 219 -25.60 6.98 11.09
CA LEU A 219 -26.27 8.26 10.88
C LEU A 219 -25.68 9.35 11.77
N CYS A 220 -25.43 10.52 11.19
CA CYS A 220 -24.92 11.67 11.93
C CYS A 220 -25.95 12.12 12.98
N PRO A 221 -25.57 12.22 14.27
CA PRO A 221 -26.50 12.61 15.34
C PRO A 221 -27.00 14.05 15.21
N VAL A 222 -26.29 14.89 14.45
CA VAL A 222 -26.60 16.31 14.28
C VAL A 222 -27.62 16.54 13.16
N CYS A 223 -27.53 15.79 12.06
CA CYS A 223 -28.32 16.09 10.85
C CYS A 223 -29.00 14.87 10.20
N GLY A 224 -28.84 13.67 10.76
CA GLY A 224 -29.45 12.43 10.25
C GLY A 224 -28.90 11.90 8.92
N ARG A 225 -27.89 12.55 8.32
CA ARG A 225 -27.25 12.08 7.09
C ARG A 225 -26.24 10.97 7.37
N LYS A 226 -25.97 10.11 6.38
CA LYS A 226 -24.96 9.05 6.49
C LYS A 226 -23.57 9.61 6.80
N LEU A 227 -22.87 8.95 7.71
CA LEU A 227 -21.47 9.20 7.99
C LEU A 227 -20.59 8.72 6.83
N THR A 228 -19.43 9.36 6.67
CA THR A 228 -18.36 8.81 5.84
C THR A 228 -17.63 7.79 6.69
N LEU A 229 -17.86 6.50 6.43
CA LEU A 229 -17.19 5.42 7.14
C LEU A 229 -15.68 5.50 6.94
N GLY A 230 -14.96 5.44 8.04
CA GLY A 230 -13.50 5.48 8.08
C GLY A 230 -12.87 4.13 7.77
N VAL A 231 -11.56 4.15 7.52
CA VAL A 231 -10.75 2.96 7.26
C VAL A 231 -10.65 2.09 8.51
N SER A 232 -10.50 2.67 9.71
CA SER A 232 -10.46 1.88 10.94
C SER A 232 -11.74 1.07 11.15
N HIS A 233 -12.90 1.66 10.84
CA HIS A 233 -14.18 0.95 10.88
C HIS A 233 -14.25 -0.17 9.85
N ARG A 234 -13.74 0.06 8.63
CA ARG A 234 -13.72 -0.99 7.60
C ARG A 234 -12.78 -2.15 7.96
N VAL A 235 -11.65 -1.87 8.62
CA VAL A 235 -10.76 -2.91 9.16
C VAL A 235 -11.49 -3.71 10.23
N GLU A 236 -12.13 -3.06 11.20
CA GLU A 236 -12.84 -3.76 12.27
C GLU A 236 -13.99 -4.64 11.75
N GLN A 237 -14.69 -4.21 10.70
CA GLN A 237 -15.71 -5.03 10.03
C GLN A 237 -15.17 -6.34 9.45
N LEU A 238 -13.93 -6.34 8.96
CA LEU A 238 -13.30 -7.52 8.35
C LEU A 238 -12.41 -8.30 9.34
N ALA A 239 -12.05 -7.69 10.46
CA ALA A 239 -11.27 -8.30 11.51
C ALA A 239 -11.98 -9.52 12.09
N LYS A 240 -11.24 -10.62 12.23
CA LYS A 240 -11.75 -11.88 12.82
C LYS A 240 -10.96 -12.31 14.04
N ARG A 241 -9.98 -11.52 14.46
CA ARG A 241 -9.14 -11.78 15.63
C ARG A 241 -8.50 -10.48 16.11
N HIS A 242 -8.04 -10.52 17.35
CA HIS A 242 -7.13 -9.53 17.90
C HIS A 242 -5.70 -10.11 17.91
N VAL A 243 -4.73 -9.36 17.41
CA VAL A 243 -3.30 -9.71 17.50
C VAL A 243 -2.67 -8.76 18.50
N GLU A 244 -2.14 -9.32 19.58
CA GLU A 244 -1.46 -8.53 20.59
C GLU A 244 -0.16 -7.96 20.02
N THR A 245 0.09 -6.69 20.31
CA THR A 245 1.27 -5.96 19.84
C THR A 245 1.96 -5.25 20.99
N TRP A 246 3.27 -5.07 20.88
CA TRP A 246 4.08 -4.31 21.82
C TRP A 246 5.21 -3.61 21.09
N LYS A 247 5.80 -2.59 21.71
CA LYS A 247 6.96 -1.90 21.15
C LYS A 247 8.27 -2.40 21.75
N ASP A 248 9.30 -2.50 20.93
CA ASP A 248 10.67 -2.72 21.39
C ASP A 248 11.34 -1.39 21.80
N GLU A 249 12.61 -1.48 22.22
CA GLU A 249 13.41 -0.33 22.63
C GLU A 249 13.74 0.65 21.50
N PHE A 250 13.65 0.21 20.24
CA PHE A 250 13.92 1.00 19.04
C PHE A 250 12.64 1.61 18.45
N GLY A 251 11.48 1.32 19.05
CA GLY A 251 10.17 1.83 18.66
C GLY A 251 9.49 1.04 17.53
N PHE A 252 9.98 -0.16 17.20
CA PHE A 252 9.26 -1.06 16.31
C PHE A 252 8.10 -1.73 17.06
N THR A 253 6.96 -1.80 16.39
CA THR A 253 5.79 -2.58 16.80
C THR A 253 5.97 -4.03 16.38
N LEU A 254 5.97 -4.92 17.36
CA LEU A 254 6.08 -6.38 17.23
C LEU A 254 4.70 -7.04 17.37
N ALA A 255 4.55 -8.24 16.82
CA ALA A 255 3.30 -8.99 16.81
C ALA A 255 3.44 -10.35 17.51
N ALA A 256 2.44 -10.73 18.33
CA ALA A 256 2.42 -12.02 19.01
C ALA A 256 2.41 -13.24 18.06
N ASN A 257 1.94 -13.05 16.83
CA ASN A 257 1.88 -14.08 15.79
C ASN A 257 3.17 -14.18 14.96
N GLY A 258 4.25 -13.48 15.33
CA GLY A 258 5.55 -13.55 14.67
C GLY A 258 5.61 -12.90 13.28
N ARG A 259 4.63 -12.06 12.94
CA ARG A 259 4.65 -11.28 11.69
C ARG A 259 5.79 -10.24 11.72
N PRO A 260 6.35 -9.87 10.55
CA PRO A 260 7.38 -8.84 10.43
C PRO A 260 7.03 -7.55 11.17
N ALA A 261 8.01 -6.96 11.86
CA ALA A 261 7.81 -5.75 12.65
C ALA A 261 7.61 -4.51 11.75
N PHE A 262 7.04 -3.44 12.30
CA PHE A 262 6.99 -2.15 11.61
C PHE A 262 7.27 -0.99 12.53
N LYS A 263 7.64 0.16 11.96
CA LYS A 263 7.82 1.40 12.71
C LYS A 263 7.13 2.56 11.99
N SER A 264 6.23 3.23 12.68
CA SER A 264 5.63 4.46 12.18
C SER A 264 6.61 5.62 12.32
N VAL A 265 6.84 6.35 11.23
CA VAL A 265 7.81 7.45 11.16
C VAL A 265 7.17 8.71 10.58
N VAL A 266 7.75 9.84 10.94
CA VAL A 266 7.45 11.15 10.34
C VAL A 266 8.71 11.62 9.63
N GLY A 267 8.57 12.19 8.43
CA GLY A 267 9.72 12.64 7.65
C GLY A 267 10.55 13.70 8.39
N LEU A 268 11.87 13.66 8.23
CA LEU A 268 12.81 14.53 8.93
C LEU A 268 12.52 16.01 8.71
N GLN A 269 12.10 16.40 7.50
CA GLN A 269 11.72 17.78 7.22
C GLN A 269 10.54 18.25 8.10
N GLN A 270 9.59 17.37 8.41
CA GLN A 270 8.47 17.67 9.30
C GLN A 270 8.92 17.73 10.76
N ILE A 271 9.82 16.83 11.20
CA ILE A 271 10.44 16.90 12.53
C ILE A 271 11.17 18.24 12.72
N VAL A 272 11.95 18.67 11.72
CA VAL A 272 12.64 19.97 11.72
C VAL A 272 11.64 21.12 11.78
N ALA A 273 10.56 21.05 11.01
CA ALA A 273 9.51 22.07 11.00
C ALA A 273 8.85 22.25 12.37
N GLU A 274 8.51 21.15 13.02
CA GLU A 274 7.93 21.14 14.37
C GLU A 274 8.92 21.66 15.42
N GLY A 275 10.17 21.21 15.37
CA GLY A 275 11.24 21.68 16.25
C GLY A 275 11.49 23.19 16.14
N LEU A 276 11.46 23.73 14.92
CA LEU A 276 11.60 25.17 14.66
C LEU A 276 10.30 25.96 14.85
N ARG A 277 9.15 25.30 15.05
CA ARG A 277 7.81 25.89 15.08
C ARG A 277 7.52 26.77 13.86
N ARG A 278 7.87 26.25 12.68
CA ARG A 278 7.70 26.93 11.39
C ARG A 278 6.97 26.03 10.40
N GLY A 279 6.45 26.62 9.33
CA GLY A 279 5.90 25.84 8.23
C GLY A 279 6.97 24.96 7.57
N VAL A 280 6.58 23.74 7.18
CA VAL A 280 7.47 22.73 6.58
C VAL A 280 8.18 23.23 5.31
N ASN A 281 7.55 24.15 4.58
CA ASN A 281 8.07 24.72 3.32
C ASN A 281 8.88 26.02 3.53
N THR A 282 9.21 26.40 4.77
CA THR A 282 10.00 27.61 5.00
C THR A 282 11.47 27.38 4.69
N LYS A 283 12.15 28.40 4.14
CA LYS A 283 13.58 28.33 3.82
C LYS A 283 14.43 27.82 4.99
N GLY A 284 14.18 28.31 6.21
CA GLY A 284 14.95 27.87 7.39
C GLY A 284 14.76 26.40 7.75
N VAL A 285 13.61 25.79 7.44
CA VAL A 285 13.40 24.34 7.61
C VAL A 285 14.16 23.58 6.54
N THR A 286 14.07 24.01 5.27
CA THR A 286 14.77 23.39 4.15
C THR A 286 16.29 23.44 4.33
N ASP A 287 16.85 24.59 4.74
CA ASP A 287 18.28 24.76 4.96
C ASP A 287 18.78 23.83 6.08
N LEU A 288 18.04 23.72 7.20
CA LEU A 288 18.40 22.82 8.30
C LEU A 288 18.23 21.34 7.92
N TYR A 289 17.17 21.00 7.18
CA TYR A 289 16.99 19.65 6.64
C TYR A 289 18.20 19.20 5.82
N PHE A 290 18.63 20.00 4.83
CA PHE A 290 19.79 19.67 4.02
C PHE A 290 21.09 19.70 4.81
N THR A 291 21.20 20.54 5.84
CA THR A 291 22.36 20.50 6.75
C THR A 291 22.47 19.13 7.44
N LEU A 292 21.35 18.60 7.94
CA LEU A 292 21.33 17.28 8.59
C LEU A 292 21.61 16.16 7.59
N VAL A 293 20.96 16.15 6.43
CA VAL A 293 21.18 15.11 5.40
C VAL A 293 22.63 15.12 4.90
N ASN A 294 23.24 16.29 4.73
CA ASN A 294 24.65 16.36 4.30
C ASN A 294 25.62 15.89 5.39
N GLU A 295 25.30 16.06 6.67
CA GLU A 295 26.14 15.61 7.79
C GLU A 295 26.01 14.10 8.04
N PHE A 296 24.81 13.54 7.87
CA PHE A 296 24.50 12.14 8.18
C PHE A 296 24.28 11.23 6.96
N GLU A 297 24.61 11.73 5.75
CA GLU A 297 24.54 11.06 4.44
C GLU A 297 23.13 10.77 3.90
N SER A 298 22.16 10.47 4.77
CA SER A 298 20.76 10.26 4.38
C SER A 298 19.80 10.74 5.47
N GLU A 299 18.51 10.72 5.12
CA GLU A 299 17.43 10.66 6.11
C GLU A 299 17.35 9.27 6.74
#